data_AF-A0A1H3C7Q7-F1
#
_entry.id   AF-A0A1H3C7Q7-F1
#
_cell.length_a   1.000
_cell.length_b   1.000
_cell.length_c   1.000
_cell.angle_alpha   90.00
_cell.angle_beta   90.00
_cell.angle_gamma   90.00
#
_symmetry.space_group_name_H-M   'P 1'
#
loop_
_entity.id
_entity.type
_entity.pdbx_description
1 polymer ?
#
loop_
_entity_poly.entity_id
_entity_poly.type
_entity_poly.pdbx_seq_one_letter_code
_entity_poly.pdbx_strand_id
1 'polypeptide(L)'
;MDEEVKQYDEVINFIEKTCFEEIRLKKDEYVSICKFKPVKSDGKIINLCYEDIGYDEIDGKSEEFINTIIEVKVNEILTNKKYQEEIRTSLKKEEAIKKIIEKEMKDKQIRSIIRKETEIYLANLIMKSIDEAVFLPVDIEEDPELKAYVPFHYLANHLISKGYSGILYRSTRMNKIGLKGKNLVLLYLSTENCTIFQSKTGPVEIKN
;
A
#
# COMPACT_ATOMS: atom_id res chain seq x y z
N MET A 1 30.79 10.80 12.99
CA MET A 1 29.69 9.85 12.80
C MET A 1 30.34 8.51 13.00
N ASP A 2 30.10 7.86 14.14
CA ASP A 2 30.84 6.66 14.51
C ASP A 2 30.18 5.46 13.80
N GLU A 3 30.82 5.00 12.74
CA GLU A 3 30.43 3.77 12.04
C GLU A 3 30.80 2.58 12.92
N GLU A 4 29.79 1.95 13.51
CA GLU A 4 29.97 0.72 14.28
C GLU A 4 30.02 -0.46 13.30
N VAL A 5 31.23 -1.01 13.11
CA VAL A 5 31.44 -2.23 12.33
C VAL A 5 31.01 -3.43 13.16
N LYS A 6 30.06 -4.22 12.64
CA LYS A 6 29.56 -5.41 13.31
C LYS A 6 29.82 -6.65 12.46
N GLN A 7 30.17 -7.75 13.12
CA GLN A 7 30.18 -9.08 12.53
C GLN A 7 28.81 -9.71 12.70
N TYR A 8 28.30 -10.34 11.65
CA TYR A 8 27.03 -11.06 11.68
C TYR A 8 27.13 -12.31 12.58
N ASP A 9 26.45 -12.30 13.73
CA ASP A 9 26.49 -13.37 14.75
C ASP A 9 25.12 -14.04 15.03
N GLU A 10 24.14 -13.82 14.14
CA GLU A 10 22.75 -14.33 14.22
C GLU A 10 21.88 -13.71 15.35
N VAL A 11 22.42 -12.87 16.25
CA VAL A 11 21.66 -12.16 17.30
C VAL A 11 21.35 -10.72 16.87
N ILE A 12 20.21 -10.53 16.18
CA ILE A 12 19.97 -9.32 15.39
C ILE A 12 18.58 -8.75 15.68
N ASN A 13 18.46 -7.42 15.74
CA ASN A 13 17.14 -6.79 15.85
C ASN A 13 16.38 -6.87 14.52
N PHE A 14 15.05 -6.77 14.56
CA PHE A 14 14.21 -7.03 13.38
C PHE A 14 14.50 -6.11 12.16
N ILE A 15 14.90 -4.86 12.40
CA ILE A 15 15.24 -3.90 11.36
C ILE A 15 16.55 -4.29 10.69
N GLU A 16 17.57 -4.59 11.49
CA GLU A 16 18.87 -5.06 11.01
C GLU A 16 18.71 -6.36 10.21
N LYS A 17 17.85 -7.29 10.67
CA LYS A 17 17.54 -8.52 9.93
C LYS A 17 16.94 -8.23 8.56
N THR A 18 15.99 -7.29 8.48
CA THR A 18 15.43 -6.86 7.19
C THR A 18 16.53 -6.33 6.27
N CYS A 19 17.41 -5.45 6.76
CA CYS A 19 18.53 -4.93 5.97
C CYS A 19 19.47 -6.04 5.48
N PHE A 20 19.81 -7.01 6.34
CA PHE A 20 20.72 -8.10 6.01
C PHE A 20 20.13 -9.05 4.97
N GLU A 21 18.83 -9.36 5.06
CA GLU A 21 18.13 -10.17 4.06
C GLU A 21 18.04 -9.46 2.70
N GLU A 22 17.85 -8.15 2.67
CA GLU A 22 17.82 -7.35 1.43
C GLU A 22 19.17 -7.30 0.72
N ILE A 23 20.27 -7.13 1.48
CA ILE A 23 21.63 -7.18 0.91
C ILE A 23 22.16 -8.61 0.72
N ARG A 24 21.40 -9.62 1.13
CA ARG A 24 21.76 -11.06 1.06
C ARG A 24 23.07 -11.36 1.79
N LEU A 25 23.21 -10.81 3.00
CA LEU A 25 24.41 -10.92 3.82
C LEU A 25 24.73 -12.38 4.14
N LYS A 26 25.99 -12.79 3.95
CA LYS A 26 26.45 -14.14 4.29
C LYS A 26 27.08 -14.17 5.67
N LYS A 27 27.13 -15.38 6.22
CA LYS A 27 27.85 -15.65 7.47
C LYS A 27 29.31 -15.20 7.34
N ASP A 28 29.83 -14.60 8.41
CA ASP A 28 31.19 -14.07 8.52
C ASP A 28 31.50 -12.83 7.64
N GLU A 29 30.50 -12.24 7.00
CA GLU A 29 30.65 -10.93 6.36
C GLU A 29 30.52 -9.78 7.37
N TYR A 30 31.25 -8.70 7.12
CA TYR A 30 31.22 -7.48 7.94
C TYR A 30 30.31 -6.45 7.30
N VAL A 31 29.53 -5.78 8.15
CA VAL A 31 28.61 -4.72 7.73
C VAL A 31 28.74 -3.50 8.61
N SER A 32 28.45 -2.34 8.00
CA SER A 32 28.28 -1.08 8.70
C SER A 32 26.83 -0.64 8.56
N ILE A 33 26.22 -0.22 9.67
CA ILE A 33 24.81 0.15 9.71
C ILE A 33 24.72 1.66 9.90
N CYS A 34 24.09 2.33 8.95
CA CYS A 34 23.84 3.77 9.02
C CYS A 34 22.44 4.05 9.56
N LYS A 35 22.33 5.09 10.38
CA LYS A 35 21.06 5.64 10.84
C LYS A 35 20.80 6.96 10.15
N PHE A 36 19.66 7.05 9.47
CA PHE A 36 19.26 8.28 8.77
C PHE A 36 18.26 9.06 9.61
N LYS A 37 18.30 10.39 9.49
CA LYS A 37 17.27 11.29 10.01
C LYS A 37 16.66 12.07 8.86
N PRO A 38 15.32 12.22 8.81
CA PRO A 38 14.70 13.05 7.79
C PRO A 38 15.13 14.51 7.97
N VAL A 39 15.60 15.12 6.87
CA VAL A 39 16.01 16.54 6.85
C VAL A 39 14.85 17.43 6.39
N LYS A 40 13.89 16.87 5.65
CA LYS A 40 12.66 17.52 5.19
C LYS A 40 11.46 16.74 5.69
N SER A 41 10.44 17.45 6.17
CA SER A 41 9.22 16.85 6.74
C SER A 41 8.02 16.86 5.79
N ASP A 42 8.13 17.48 4.62
CA ASP A 42 7.05 17.66 3.64
C ASP A 42 7.04 16.63 2.50
N GLY A 43 7.98 15.68 2.52
CA GLY A 43 8.09 14.62 1.53
C GLY A 43 6.86 13.71 1.53
N LYS A 44 6.32 13.43 0.33
CA LYS A 44 5.17 12.53 0.15
C LYS A 44 5.65 11.11 -0.08
N ILE A 45 5.40 10.22 0.87
CA ILE A 45 5.70 8.79 0.73
C ILE A 45 4.40 8.06 0.44
N ILE A 46 4.35 7.29 -0.64
CA ILE A 46 3.23 6.38 -0.90
C ILE A 46 3.47 5.08 -0.13
N ASN A 47 2.45 4.61 0.58
CA ASN A 47 2.48 3.33 1.27
C ASN A 47 1.83 2.26 0.40
N LEU A 48 2.62 1.31 -0.06
CA LEU A 48 2.20 0.15 -0.84
C LEU A 48 2.31 -1.15 -0.04
N CYS A 49 2.45 -1.12 1.29
CA CYS A 49 2.43 -2.32 2.13
C CYS A 49 0.99 -2.87 2.27
N TYR A 50 0.45 -3.46 1.21
CA TYR A 50 -0.87 -4.08 1.16
C TYR A 50 -0.82 -5.60 1.32
N GLU A 51 0.32 -6.16 1.76
CA GLU A 51 0.52 -7.61 1.94
C GLU A 51 -0.43 -8.25 2.95
N ASP A 52 -0.83 -7.48 3.97
CA ASP A 52 -1.67 -7.95 5.08
C ASP A 52 -3.16 -7.74 4.85
N ILE A 53 -3.54 -7.05 3.77
CA ILE A 53 -4.94 -6.72 3.48
C ILE A 53 -5.45 -7.68 2.42
N GLY A 54 -6.25 -8.67 2.82
CA GLY A 54 -6.88 -9.60 1.87
C GLY A 54 -7.94 -8.91 0.99
N TYR A 55 -8.20 -9.46 -0.20
CA TYR A 55 -9.33 -8.98 -1.04
C TYR A 55 -10.66 -9.09 -0.29
N ASP A 56 -10.89 -10.20 0.43
CA ASP A 56 -12.07 -10.39 1.28
C ASP A 56 -12.20 -9.33 2.38
N GLU A 57 -11.09 -8.79 2.90
CA GLU A 57 -11.12 -7.71 3.89
C GLU A 57 -11.51 -6.37 3.24
N ILE A 58 -11.06 -6.12 2.01
CA ILE A 58 -11.44 -4.94 1.23
C ILE A 58 -12.94 -5.00 0.91
N ASP A 59 -13.41 -6.16 0.43
CA ASP A 59 -14.82 -6.42 0.13
C ASP A 59 -15.67 -6.29 1.40
N GLY A 60 -15.26 -6.92 2.50
CA GLY A 60 -15.96 -6.86 3.78
C GLY A 60 -16.13 -5.44 4.31
N LYS A 61 -15.08 -4.60 4.26
CA LYS A 61 -15.18 -3.19 4.68
C LYS A 61 -16.17 -2.41 3.83
N SER A 62 -16.17 -2.62 2.51
CA SER A 62 -17.13 -1.97 1.61
C SER A 62 -18.56 -2.46 1.88
N GLU A 63 -18.74 -3.75 2.15
CA GLU A 63 -20.05 -4.32 2.47
C GLU A 63 -20.60 -3.78 3.80
N GLU A 64 -19.79 -3.73 4.85
CA GLU A 64 -20.15 -3.15 6.15
C GLU A 64 -20.61 -1.69 6.02
N PHE A 65 -19.89 -0.90 5.21
CA PHE A 65 -20.25 0.48 4.94
C PHE A 65 -21.62 0.58 4.24
N ILE A 66 -21.83 -0.20 3.17
CA ILE A 66 -23.08 -0.18 2.42
C ILE A 66 -24.25 -0.65 3.29
N ASN A 67 -24.06 -1.68 4.11
CA ASN A 67 -25.06 -2.17 5.05
C ASN A 67 -25.45 -1.08 6.06
N THR A 68 -24.49 -0.32 6.59
CA THR A 68 -24.76 0.82 7.47
C THR A 68 -25.66 1.87 6.79
N ILE A 69 -25.39 2.19 5.52
CA ILE A 69 -26.21 3.14 4.75
C ILE A 69 -27.61 2.58 4.51
N ILE A 70 -27.73 1.30 4.18
CA ILE A 70 -29.01 0.61 3.97
C ILE A 70 -29.84 0.66 5.25
N GLU A 71 -29.27 0.32 6.41
CA GLU A 71 -29.97 0.32 7.70
C GLU A 71 -30.53 1.70 8.04
N VAL A 72 -29.71 2.76 7.91
CA VAL A 72 -30.15 4.13 8.13
C VAL A 72 -31.31 4.49 7.21
N LYS A 73 -31.23 4.15 5.92
CA LYS A 73 -32.28 4.47 4.94
C LYS A 73 -33.55 3.67 5.10
N VAL A 74 -33.45 2.40 5.45
CA VAL A 74 -34.63 1.60 5.80
C VAL A 74 -35.33 2.22 7.00
N ASN A 75 -34.60 2.62 8.04
CA ASN A 75 -35.18 3.27 9.22
C ASN A 75 -35.86 4.61 8.89
N GLU A 76 -35.24 5.45 8.06
CA GLU A 76 -35.84 6.70 7.58
C GLU A 76 -37.14 6.45 6.79
N ILE A 77 -37.15 5.46 5.92
CA ILE A 77 -38.35 5.09 5.14
C ILE A 77 -39.46 4.60 6.07
N LEU A 78 -39.13 3.70 7.01
CA LEU A 78 -40.10 3.11 7.94
C LEU A 78 -40.68 4.14 8.90
N THR A 79 -39.96 5.20 9.25
CA THR A 79 -40.44 6.24 10.18
C THR A 79 -41.13 7.42 9.47
N ASN A 80 -41.05 7.49 8.14
CA ASN A 80 -41.66 8.57 7.38
C ASN A 80 -43.17 8.36 7.19
N LYS A 81 -43.97 9.18 7.90
CA LYS A 81 -45.45 9.12 7.85
C LYS A 81 -46.03 9.20 6.44
N LYS A 82 -45.42 9.98 5.53
CA LYS A 82 -45.88 10.10 4.15
C LYS A 82 -45.70 8.79 3.39
N TYR A 83 -44.54 8.16 3.55
CA TYR A 83 -44.26 6.85 2.93
C TYR A 83 -45.12 5.74 3.53
N GLN A 84 -45.35 5.75 4.84
CA GLN A 84 -46.27 4.80 5.48
C GLN A 84 -47.68 4.89 4.86
N GLU A 85 -48.21 6.09 4.65
CA GLU A 85 -49.53 6.26 4.06
C GLU A 85 -49.57 5.89 2.58
N GLU A 86 -48.53 6.24 1.81
CA GLU A 86 -48.38 5.85 0.41
C GLU A 86 -48.35 4.33 0.24
N ILE A 87 -47.62 3.61 1.11
CA ILE A 87 -47.59 2.15 1.13
C ILE A 87 -48.95 1.57 1.56
N ARG A 88 -49.59 2.16 2.57
CA ARG A 88 -50.88 1.69 3.11
C ARG A 88 -52.01 1.77 2.08
N THR A 89 -52.07 2.87 1.32
CA THR A 89 -53.13 3.16 0.36
C THR A 89 -52.89 2.53 -1.02
N SER A 90 -51.67 2.07 -1.31
CA SER A 90 -51.35 1.40 -2.56
C SER A 90 -51.97 0.00 -2.65
N LEU A 91 -52.64 -0.28 -3.78
CA LEU A 91 -53.10 -1.62 -4.16
C LEU A 91 -51.93 -2.56 -4.52
N LYS A 92 -50.76 -1.99 -4.86
CA LYS A 92 -49.52 -2.70 -5.21
C LYS A 92 -48.40 -2.27 -4.26
N LYS A 93 -48.39 -2.84 -3.07
CA LYS A 93 -47.49 -2.41 -1.97
C LYS A 93 -46.02 -2.55 -2.33
N GLU A 94 -45.60 -3.67 -2.90
CA GLU A 94 -44.21 -3.91 -3.30
C GLU A 94 -43.72 -2.87 -4.30
N GLU A 95 -44.56 -2.49 -5.26
CA GLU A 95 -44.20 -1.50 -6.29
C GLU A 95 -44.13 -0.08 -5.72
N ALA A 96 -44.96 0.25 -4.72
CA ALA A 96 -44.85 1.50 -3.96
C ALA A 96 -43.54 1.54 -3.15
N ILE A 97 -43.21 0.46 -2.44
CA ILE A 97 -41.94 0.33 -1.70
C ILE A 97 -40.74 0.51 -2.63
N LYS A 98 -40.74 -0.18 -3.78
CA LYS A 98 -39.66 -0.08 -4.78
C LYS A 98 -39.47 1.37 -5.25
N LYS A 99 -40.56 2.08 -5.57
CA LYS A 99 -40.51 3.50 -5.98
C LYS A 99 -39.94 4.42 -4.89
N ILE A 100 -40.31 4.18 -3.64
CA ILE A 100 -39.79 4.94 -2.50
C ILE A 100 -38.28 4.70 -2.35
N ILE A 101 -37.84 3.43 -2.37
CA ILE A 101 -36.42 3.07 -2.30
C ILE A 101 -35.66 3.72 -3.46
N GLU A 102 -36.15 3.59 -4.70
CA GLU A 102 -35.49 4.20 -5.88
C GLU A 102 -35.40 5.72 -5.77
N LYS A 103 -36.39 6.38 -5.16
CA LYS A 103 -36.37 7.82 -4.94
C LYS A 103 -35.33 8.22 -3.90
N GLU A 104 -35.28 7.53 -2.76
CA GLU A 104 -34.29 7.78 -1.70
C GLU A 104 -32.86 7.48 -2.17
N MET A 105 -32.66 6.41 -2.95
CA MET A 105 -31.36 6.07 -3.55
C MET A 105 -30.92 7.09 -4.62
N LYS A 106 -31.86 7.84 -5.22
CA LYS A 106 -31.60 8.96 -6.12
C LYS A 106 -31.34 10.27 -5.37
N ASP A 107 -31.34 10.28 -4.04
CA ASP A 107 -30.92 11.44 -3.28
C ASP A 107 -29.46 11.79 -3.61
N LYS A 108 -29.18 13.09 -3.76
CA LYS A 108 -27.86 13.57 -4.19
C LYS A 108 -26.79 13.29 -3.13
N GLN A 109 -27.12 13.40 -1.86
CA GLN A 109 -26.18 13.13 -0.76
C GLN A 109 -25.83 11.65 -0.74
N ILE A 110 -26.82 10.76 -0.88
CA ILE A 110 -26.61 9.31 -0.91
C ILE A 110 -25.76 8.87 -2.08
N ARG A 111 -26.06 9.35 -3.29
CA ARG A 111 -25.19 9.08 -4.44
C ARG A 111 -23.77 9.57 -4.23
N SER A 112 -23.58 10.73 -3.58
CA SER A 112 -22.24 11.23 -3.27
C SER A 112 -21.50 10.37 -2.25
N ILE A 113 -22.21 9.81 -1.26
CA ILE A 113 -21.65 8.93 -0.24
C ILE A 113 -21.23 7.60 -0.88
N ILE A 114 -22.14 6.95 -1.62
CA ILE A 114 -21.88 5.70 -2.33
C ILE A 114 -20.71 5.87 -3.31
N ARG A 115 -20.68 6.97 -4.06
CA ARG A 115 -19.58 7.26 -4.99
C ARG A 115 -18.23 7.34 -4.28
N LYS A 116 -18.14 8.06 -3.15
CA LYS A 116 -16.89 8.16 -2.39
C LYS A 116 -16.44 6.80 -1.87
N GLU A 117 -17.37 5.99 -1.39
CA GLU A 117 -17.05 4.62 -0.96
C GLU A 117 -16.55 3.77 -2.12
N THR A 118 -17.20 3.86 -3.28
CA THR A 118 -16.75 3.15 -4.49
C THR A 118 -15.34 3.60 -4.90
N GLU A 119 -15.03 4.90 -4.81
CA GLU A 119 -13.69 5.42 -5.08
C GLU A 119 -12.65 4.86 -4.11
N ILE A 120 -12.98 4.73 -2.82
CA ILE A 120 -12.10 4.14 -1.78
C ILE A 120 -11.88 2.64 -2.03
N TYR A 121 -12.96 1.90 -2.30
CA TYR A 121 -12.92 0.48 -2.62
C TYR A 121 -12.01 0.21 -3.82
N LEU A 122 -12.24 0.92 -4.93
CA LEU A 122 -11.43 0.79 -6.14
C LEU A 122 -9.97 1.19 -5.89
N ALA A 123 -9.72 2.24 -5.11
CA ALA A 123 -8.36 2.63 -4.77
C ALA A 123 -7.62 1.52 -4.01
N ASN A 124 -8.27 0.89 -3.02
CA ASN A 124 -7.66 -0.21 -2.27
C ASN A 124 -7.38 -1.42 -3.15
N LEU A 125 -8.30 -1.80 -4.05
CA LEU A 125 -8.07 -2.87 -5.02
C LEU A 125 -6.86 -2.57 -5.90
N ILE A 126 -6.79 -1.37 -6.48
CA ILE A 126 -5.68 -0.96 -7.33
C ILE A 126 -4.35 -1.00 -6.56
N MET A 127 -4.31 -0.48 -5.33
CA MET A 127 -3.09 -0.49 -4.52
C MET A 127 -2.65 -1.91 -4.17
N LYS A 128 -3.59 -2.80 -3.82
CA LYS A 128 -3.31 -4.22 -3.58
C LYS A 128 -2.75 -4.90 -4.83
N SER A 129 -3.37 -4.69 -5.98
CA SER A 129 -2.91 -5.27 -7.25
C SER A 129 -1.53 -4.73 -7.67
N ILE A 130 -1.24 -3.44 -7.44
CA ILE A 130 0.09 -2.88 -7.67
C ILE A 130 1.12 -3.53 -6.76
N ASP A 131 0.83 -3.65 -5.46
CA ASP A 131 1.72 -4.27 -4.49
C ASP A 131 2.05 -5.72 -4.90
N GLU A 132 1.05 -6.52 -5.24
CA GLU A 132 1.21 -7.90 -5.74
C GLU A 132 1.99 -7.99 -7.06
N ALA A 133 1.72 -7.11 -8.02
CA ALA A 133 2.32 -7.18 -9.36
C ALA A 133 3.76 -6.64 -9.41
N VAL A 134 4.10 -5.66 -8.57
CA VAL A 134 5.39 -4.96 -8.64
C VAL A 134 6.43 -5.57 -7.71
N PHE A 135 6.04 -6.00 -6.50
CA PHE A 135 6.98 -6.47 -5.49
C PHE A 135 7.07 -8.00 -5.47
N LEU A 136 7.51 -8.57 -6.59
CA LEU A 136 7.76 -10.00 -6.68
C LEU A 136 9.09 -10.37 -6.00
N PRO A 137 9.18 -11.53 -5.34
CA PRO A 137 10.45 -12.07 -4.89
C PRO A 137 11.30 -12.47 -6.10
N VAL A 138 12.48 -11.87 -6.27
CA VAL A 138 13.38 -12.16 -7.39
C VAL A 138 14.72 -12.65 -6.87
N ASP A 139 15.12 -13.86 -7.26
CA ASP A 139 16.50 -14.30 -7.14
C ASP A 139 17.24 -14.07 -8.45
N ILE A 140 18.48 -13.59 -8.37
CA ILE A 140 19.28 -13.22 -9.54
C ILE A 140 19.62 -14.43 -10.42
N GLU A 141 19.54 -15.63 -9.85
CA GLU A 141 19.68 -16.91 -10.56
C GLU A 141 18.45 -17.22 -11.42
N GLU A 142 17.27 -16.71 -11.04
CA GLU A 142 15.99 -16.91 -11.72
C GLU A 142 15.68 -15.78 -12.72
N ASP A 143 16.20 -14.57 -12.49
CA ASP A 143 16.06 -13.42 -13.40
C ASP A 143 17.37 -12.63 -13.54
N PRO A 144 18.35 -13.14 -14.31
CA PRO A 144 19.65 -12.49 -14.50
C PRO A 144 19.56 -11.13 -15.20
N GLU A 145 18.50 -10.92 -15.99
CA GLU A 145 18.23 -9.68 -16.72
C GLU A 145 17.46 -8.64 -15.89
N LEU A 146 17.12 -8.96 -14.63
CA LEU A 146 16.37 -8.10 -13.71
C LEU A 146 15.04 -7.59 -14.30
N LYS A 147 14.39 -8.37 -15.18
CA LYS A 147 13.12 -8.02 -15.83
C LYS A 147 12.02 -7.76 -14.81
N ALA A 148 12.02 -8.46 -13.69
CA ALA A 148 11.05 -8.28 -12.62
C ALA A 148 11.16 -6.91 -11.91
N TYR A 149 12.25 -6.17 -12.09
CA TYR A 149 12.38 -4.79 -11.61
C TYR A 149 11.81 -3.73 -12.57
N VAL A 150 11.53 -4.10 -13.82
CA VAL A 150 11.01 -3.17 -14.83
C VAL A 150 9.68 -2.51 -14.39
N PRO A 151 8.68 -3.24 -13.87
CA PRO A 151 7.45 -2.63 -13.36
C PRO A 151 7.71 -1.61 -12.24
N PHE A 152 8.65 -1.90 -11.33
CA PHE A 152 9.02 -0.98 -10.26
C PHE A 152 9.59 0.32 -10.81
N HIS A 153 10.47 0.26 -11.83
CA HIS A 153 11.03 1.46 -12.44
C HIS A 153 9.96 2.34 -13.11
N TYR A 154 9.00 1.75 -13.81
CA TYR A 154 7.88 2.50 -14.39
C TYR A 154 7.03 3.17 -13.31
N LEU A 155 6.71 2.45 -12.23
CA LEU A 155 5.96 2.98 -11.09
C LEU A 155 6.72 4.13 -10.42
N ALA A 156 8.02 3.93 -10.13
CA ALA A 156 8.88 4.93 -9.51
C ALA A 156 8.96 6.22 -10.35
N ASN A 157 9.19 6.10 -11.66
CA ASN A 157 9.22 7.25 -12.57
C ASN A 157 7.87 7.98 -12.62
N HIS A 158 6.77 7.23 -12.63
CA HIS A 158 5.44 7.83 -12.56
C HIS A 158 5.25 8.60 -11.25
N LEU A 159 5.60 8.02 -10.10
CA LEU A 159 5.47 8.64 -8.79
C LEU A 159 6.36 9.89 -8.64
N ILE A 160 7.58 9.86 -9.17
CA ILE A 160 8.46 11.03 -9.29
C ILE A 160 7.72 12.15 -10.05
N SER A 161 7.15 11.85 -11.23
CA SER A 161 6.41 12.84 -12.03
C SER A 161 5.19 13.44 -11.32
N LYS A 162 4.66 12.75 -10.29
CA LYS A 162 3.55 13.20 -9.44
C LYS A 162 4.02 13.89 -8.15
N GLY A 163 5.32 14.04 -7.94
CA GLY A 163 5.90 14.73 -6.79
C GLY A 163 6.02 13.87 -5.53
N TYR A 164 5.98 12.53 -5.64
CA TYR A 164 6.26 11.65 -4.51
C TYR A 164 7.76 11.56 -4.24
N SER A 165 8.12 11.57 -2.96
CA SER A 165 9.49 11.51 -2.47
C SER A 165 9.96 10.12 -2.10
N GLY A 166 9.05 9.16 -1.95
CA GLY A 166 9.41 7.80 -1.63
C GLY A 166 8.27 6.80 -1.77
N ILE A 167 8.64 5.54 -1.69
CA ILE A 167 7.75 4.37 -1.73
C ILE A 167 8.09 3.51 -0.51
N LEU A 168 7.10 3.30 0.35
CA LEU A 168 7.15 2.29 1.40
C LEU A 168 6.51 1.01 0.86
N TYR A 169 7.22 -0.10 0.86
CA TYR A 169 6.74 -1.38 0.33
C TYR A 169 7.23 -2.55 1.18
N ARG A 170 6.64 -3.73 0.97
CA ARG A 170 7.01 -4.96 1.71
C ARG A 170 8.40 -5.48 1.33
N SER A 171 9.09 -6.11 2.28
CA SER A 171 10.34 -6.84 2.02
C SER A 171 10.04 -8.21 1.43
N THR A 172 10.35 -8.39 0.14
CA THR A 172 10.17 -9.68 -0.52
C THR A 172 11.13 -10.74 0.00
N ARG A 173 12.29 -10.33 0.52
CA ARG A 173 13.30 -11.21 1.13
C ARG A 173 12.86 -11.73 2.49
N MET A 174 12.33 -10.86 3.37
CA MET A 174 11.75 -11.29 4.65
C MET A 174 10.60 -12.28 4.42
N ASN A 175 9.75 -12.03 3.42
CA ASN A 175 8.63 -12.91 3.11
C ASN A 175 9.09 -14.32 2.69
N LYS A 176 10.24 -14.47 2.01
CA LYS A 176 10.82 -15.79 1.68
C LYS A 176 11.16 -16.63 2.90
N ILE A 177 11.51 -16.00 4.01
CA ILE A 177 11.87 -16.67 5.27
C ILE A 177 10.71 -16.71 6.27
N GLY A 178 9.48 -16.41 5.83
CA GLY A 178 8.28 -16.44 6.66
C GLY A 178 8.17 -15.29 7.68
N LEU A 179 8.96 -14.23 7.51
CA LEU A 179 8.89 -13.03 8.33
C LEU A 179 8.36 -11.86 7.51
N LYS A 180 7.88 -10.81 8.19
CA LYS A 180 7.44 -9.58 7.51
C LYS A 180 8.53 -8.53 7.58
N GLY A 181 8.63 -7.65 6.61
CA GLY A 181 9.59 -6.55 6.66
C GLY A 181 9.11 -5.43 5.76
N LYS A 182 9.61 -4.21 5.98
CA LYS A 182 9.25 -3.05 5.17
C LYS A 182 10.49 -2.34 4.70
N ASN A 183 10.48 -1.92 3.45
CA ASN A 183 11.52 -1.17 2.78
C ASN A 183 11.00 0.22 2.43
N LEU A 184 11.86 1.21 2.57
CA LEU A 184 11.60 2.58 2.13
C LEU A 184 12.61 2.93 1.03
N VAL A 185 12.11 3.17 -0.17
CA VAL A 185 12.92 3.75 -1.26
C VAL A 185 12.62 5.23 -1.35
N LEU A 186 13.67 6.06 -1.35
CA LEU A 186 13.57 7.49 -1.59
C LEU A 186 13.81 7.78 -3.07
N LEU A 187 12.89 8.51 -3.69
CA LEU A 187 12.85 8.76 -5.14
C LEU A 187 13.59 10.05 -5.56
N TYR A 188 13.75 11.01 -4.65
CA TYR A 188 14.57 12.20 -4.85
C TYR A 188 15.86 12.07 -4.06
N LEU A 189 16.96 11.85 -4.77
CA LEU A 189 18.29 12.13 -4.27
C LEU A 189 18.81 13.26 -5.16
N SER A 190 18.84 14.50 -4.63
CA SER A 190 19.77 15.47 -5.19
C SER A 190 21.14 14.79 -5.22
N THR A 191 21.85 14.89 -6.33
CA THR A 191 23.13 14.24 -6.64
C THR A 191 24.26 14.45 -5.63
N GLU A 192 23.99 15.13 -4.51
CA GLU A 192 24.93 15.47 -3.45
C GLU A 192 24.88 14.54 -2.23
N ASN A 193 23.87 13.66 -2.06
CA ASN A 193 23.79 12.78 -0.88
C ASN A 193 23.21 11.40 -1.19
N CYS A 194 23.84 10.66 -2.10
CA CYS A 194 23.54 9.25 -2.32
C CYS A 194 24.50 8.40 -1.47
N THR A 195 23.97 7.64 -0.53
CA THR A 195 24.73 6.58 0.15
C THR A 195 24.05 5.26 -0.14
N ILE A 196 24.35 4.68 -1.30
CA ILE A 196 24.25 3.25 -1.52
C ILE A 196 25.66 2.70 -1.25
N PHE A 197 25.86 2.06 -0.10
CA PHE A 197 27.10 1.33 0.14
C PHE A 197 27.05 0.01 -0.62
N GLN A 198 27.84 -0.08 -1.69
CA GLN A 198 28.36 -1.37 -2.15
C GLN A 198 29.65 -1.60 -1.37
N SER A 199 29.65 -2.53 -0.40
CA SER A 199 30.89 -3.08 0.12
C SER A 199 31.51 -3.90 -1.01
N LYS A 200 32.53 -3.34 -1.67
CA LYS A 200 33.54 -4.13 -2.38
C LYS A 200 34.81 -4.04 -1.56
N THR A 201 35.28 -5.19 -1.15
CA THR A 201 36.68 -5.40 -0.79
C THR A 201 37.55 -4.97 -1.97
N GLY A 202 38.15 -3.78 -1.87
CA GLY A 202 39.19 -3.27 -2.77
C GLY A 202 38.85 -1.93 -3.45
N PRO A 203 39.85 -1.03 -3.62
CA PRO A 203 39.63 0.29 -4.20
C PRO A 203 39.38 0.19 -5.71
N VAL A 204 38.35 0.88 -6.20
CA VAL A 204 38.15 1.12 -7.63
C VAL A 204 38.35 2.62 -7.87
N GLU A 205 39.44 2.96 -8.56
CA GLU A 205 39.65 4.30 -9.11
C GLU A 205 38.54 4.61 -10.13
N ILE A 206 37.85 5.73 -9.93
CA ILE A 206 36.99 6.32 -10.96
C ILE A 206 37.87 7.36 -11.67
N LYS A 207 38.27 7.07 -12.92
CA LYS A 207 38.82 8.09 -13.81
C LYS A 207 37.66 8.82 -14.48
N ASN A 208 37.76 10.16 -14.47
CA ASN A 208 36.87 11.09 -15.18
C ASN A 208 36.77 10.78 -16.67
#